data_AF-A0A965VR22-F1
#
_entry.id   AF-A0A965VR22-F1
#
_cell.length_a   1.000
_cell.length_b   1.000
_cell.length_c   1.000
_cell.angle_alpha   90.00
_cell.angle_beta   90.00
_cell.angle_gamma   90.00
#
_symmetry.space_group_name_H-M   'P 1'
#
loop_
_entity.id
_entity.type
_entity.pdbx_description
1 polymer ?
#
loop_
_entity_poly.entity_id
_entity_poly.type
_entity_poly.pdbx_seq_one_letter_code
_entity_poly.pdbx_strand_id
1 'polypeptide(L)'
;MLSEKKTSKYFIKTRNTEAEPSLVLLDAQGQPASEPPLLGEHTELLLSIFNGLPKAVHRSSGGLILVQPSQLVFTTLSEGQTELRIKVLFNELERNSKHQIISKKIILSSKTVPVTEIKEGFTYDNIRFQNFVLDMGLGIIPVHVLSFYLDSHGYTWAIFVRHDELEKALVRSEASKLSIYEVPQNLLRSIEPFSQGEKDFQWAKSHVRKLIERGETIIPEVLSIGRPVEVPTGLSFTSLEHHLLSCIEKKVLAPKEAYYISGPETNEPTSTLVLLDENRE
;
A
#
# COMPACT_ATOMS: atom_id res chain seq x y z
N MET A 1 -40.03 -5.51 9.09
CA MET A 1 -39.74 -5.22 7.67
C MET A 1 -38.37 -4.59 7.60
N LEU A 2 -37.38 -5.26 7.01
CA LEU A 2 -36.06 -4.68 6.74
C LEU A 2 -36.22 -3.83 5.47
N SER A 3 -36.08 -2.51 5.56
CA SER A 3 -36.11 -1.67 4.35
C SER A 3 -34.92 -2.03 3.47
N GLU A 4 -35.15 -2.32 2.20
CA GLU A 4 -34.09 -2.62 1.25
C GLU A 4 -33.17 -1.41 1.08
N LYS A 5 -31.88 -1.63 1.34
CA LYS A 5 -30.83 -0.63 1.18
C LYS A 5 -30.54 -0.46 -0.31
N LYS A 6 -31.02 0.63 -0.93
CA LYS A 6 -30.73 0.94 -2.33
C LYS A 6 -29.30 1.49 -2.45
N THR A 7 -28.49 0.83 -3.27
CA THR A 7 -27.09 1.22 -3.50
C THR A 7 -26.89 1.48 -5.00
N SER A 8 -26.38 2.66 -5.34
CA SER A 8 -26.03 3.03 -6.71
C SER A 8 -24.51 3.19 -6.83
N LYS A 9 -23.94 2.68 -7.92
CA LYS A 9 -22.49 2.73 -8.19
C LYS A 9 -22.24 3.58 -9.41
N TYR A 10 -21.24 4.45 -9.31
CA TYR A 10 -20.83 5.31 -10.42
C TYR A 10 -19.33 5.28 -10.60
N PHE A 11 -18.89 5.40 -11.84
CA PHE A 11 -17.50 5.62 -12.19
C PHE A 11 -17.27 7.11 -12.42
N ILE A 12 -16.11 7.60 -12.00
CA ILE A 12 -15.68 8.95 -12.32
C ILE A 12 -14.67 8.88 -13.44
N LYS A 13 -14.90 9.67 -14.48
CA LYS A 13 -13.84 10.07 -15.41
C LYS A 13 -13.52 11.53 -15.20
N THR A 14 -12.26 11.83 -14.91
CA THR A 14 -11.74 13.20 -14.96
C THR A 14 -11.46 13.56 -16.41
N ARG A 15 -12.04 14.68 -16.88
CA ARG A 15 -11.65 15.29 -18.15
C ARG A 15 -10.72 16.45 -17.85
N ASN A 16 -9.48 16.36 -18.30
CA ASN A 16 -8.56 17.48 -18.34
C ASN A 16 -8.73 18.16 -19.71
N THR A 17 -9.49 19.24 -19.76
CA THR A 17 -9.41 20.20 -20.86
C THR A 17 -8.38 21.28 -20.48
N GLU A 18 -7.85 22.02 -21.46
CA GLU A 18 -6.90 23.12 -21.21
C GLU A 18 -7.45 24.21 -20.27
N ALA A 19 -8.76 24.22 -19.99
CA ALA A 19 -9.43 25.22 -19.19
C ALA A 19 -9.75 24.78 -17.75
N GLU A 20 -10.16 23.53 -17.47
CA GLU A 20 -10.52 23.10 -16.10
C GLU A 20 -10.77 21.57 -15.99
N PRO A 21 -10.35 20.91 -14.90
CA PRO A 21 -10.66 19.50 -14.65
C PRO A 21 -12.15 19.32 -14.26
N SER A 22 -12.85 18.39 -14.91
CA SER A 22 -14.28 18.12 -14.65
C SER A 22 -14.58 16.64 -14.40
N LEU A 23 -15.61 16.37 -13.58
CA LEU A 23 -16.08 15.01 -13.26
C LEU A 23 -17.21 14.60 -14.20
N VAL A 24 -17.06 13.47 -14.87
CA VAL A 24 -18.15 12.79 -15.57
C VAL A 24 -18.53 11.55 -14.78
N LEU A 25 -19.79 11.49 -14.34
CA LEU A 25 -20.33 10.29 -13.73
C LEU A 25 -20.88 9.35 -14.77
N LEU A 26 -20.44 8.11 -14.70
CA LEU A 26 -20.95 7.03 -15.53
C LEU A 26 -21.67 6.01 -14.65
N ASP A 27 -22.80 5.51 -15.11
CA ASP A 27 -23.50 4.39 -14.46
C ASP A 27 -22.72 3.06 -14.62
N ALA A 28 -23.32 1.96 -14.16
CA ALA A 28 -22.71 0.63 -14.26
C ALA A 28 -22.52 0.16 -15.71
N GLN A 29 -23.24 0.74 -16.67
CA GLN A 29 -23.19 0.46 -18.10
C GLN A 29 -22.25 1.42 -18.86
N GLY A 30 -21.56 2.31 -18.14
CA GLY A 30 -20.65 3.29 -18.72
C GLY A 30 -21.35 4.45 -19.41
N GLN A 31 -22.66 4.63 -19.22
CA GLN A 31 -23.41 5.75 -19.78
C GLN A 31 -23.40 6.95 -18.82
N PRO A 32 -23.38 8.20 -19.32
CA PRO A 32 -23.48 9.37 -18.47
C PRO A 32 -24.71 9.30 -17.56
N ALA A 33 -24.49 9.39 -16.25
CA ALA A 33 -25.57 9.40 -15.28
C ALA A 33 -26.41 10.68 -15.47
N SER A 34 -27.71 10.53 -15.64
CA SER A 34 -28.62 11.63 -15.93
C SER A 34 -28.79 12.62 -14.77
N GLU A 35 -28.58 12.18 -13.53
CA GLU A 35 -28.55 13.06 -12.34
C GLU A 35 -27.61 12.50 -11.25
N PRO A 36 -26.58 13.25 -10.84
CA PRO A 36 -25.89 13.03 -9.58
C PRO A 36 -26.71 13.59 -8.41
N PRO A 37 -27.22 12.77 -7.48
CA PRO A 37 -27.67 13.32 -6.22
C PRO A 37 -26.40 13.78 -5.47
N LEU A 38 -26.25 15.08 -5.21
CA LEU A 38 -25.28 15.64 -4.25
C LEU A 38 -23.82 15.83 -4.70
N LEU A 39 -23.52 15.95 -6.01
CA LEU A 39 -22.15 16.29 -6.43
C LEU A 39 -21.73 17.72 -6.03
N GLY A 40 -22.66 18.68 -6.00
CA GLY A 40 -22.35 20.12 -5.94
C GLY A 40 -21.38 20.49 -4.81
N GLU A 41 -21.69 20.10 -3.58
CA GLU A 41 -20.89 20.43 -2.39
C GLU A 41 -19.59 19.59 -2.28
N HIS A 42 -19.48 18.50 -3.04
CA HIS A 42 -18.35 17.57 -2.97
C HIS A 42 -17.46 17.58 -4.21
N THR A 43 -17.74 18.43 -5.21
CA THR A 43 -17.07 18.37 -6.52
C THR A 43 -15.56 18.59 -6.42
N GLU A 44 -15.11 19.63 -5.71
CA GLU A 44 -13.66 19.90 -5.53
C GLU A 44 -12.95 18.77 -4.79
N LEU A 45 -13.58 18.23 -3.73
CA LEU A 45 -13.06 17.10 -2.97
C LEU A 45 -12.98 15.83 -3.84
N LEU A 46 -13.99 15.57 -4.66
CA LEU A 46 -13.99 14.42 -5.55
C LEU A 46 -12.97 14.55 -6.69
N LEU A 47 -12.77 15.76 -7.22
CA LEU A 47 -11.68 16.05 -8.16
C LEU A 47 -10.31 15.78 -7.54
N SER A 48 -10.11 16.20 -6.28
CA SER A 48 -8.84 15.97 -5.59
C SER A 48 -8.60 14.49 -5.30
N ILE A 49 -9.65 13.71 -5.05
CA ILE A 49 -9.57 12.26 -4.82
C ILE A 49 -9.34 11.49 -6.12
N PHE A 50 -10.03 11.84 -7.21
CA PHE A 50 -9.96 11.13 -8.49
C PHE A 50 -8.99 11.77 -9.49
N ASN A 51 -7.88 12.33 -8.99
CA ASN A 51 -6.83 12.95 -9.81
C ASN A 51 -5.84 11.94 -10.43
N GLY A 52 -6.11 10.64 -10.35
CA GLY A 52 -5.25 9.58 -10.86
C GLY A 52 -4.11 9.16 -9.93
N LEU A 53 -3.84 9.90 -8.86
CA LEU A 53 -2.80 9.58 -7.90
C LEU A 53 -3.33 8.68 -6.77
N PRO A 54 -2.51 7.79 -6.20
CA PRO A 54 -2.86 7.03 -5.01
C PRO A 54 -3.25 7.93 -3.83
N LYS A 55 -4.17 7.45 -3.00
CA LYS A 55 -4.63 8.12 -1.78
C LYS A 55 -4.28 7.32 -0.55
N ALA A 56 -4.25 7.94 0.61
CA ALA A 56 -3.98 7.25 1.86
C ALA A 56 -5.27 6.96 2.62
N VAL A 57 -5.35 5.78 3.23
CA VAL A 57 -6.43 5.42 4.18
C VAL A 57 -5.85 4.80 5.43
N HIS A 58 -6.50 5.05 6.57
CA HIS A 58 -6.14 4.39 7.82
C HIS A 58 -6.60 2.94 7.82
N ARG A 59 -5.73 2.04 8.28
CA ARG A 59 -6.10 0.65 8.57
C ARG A 59 -6.47 0.53 10.04
N SER A 60 -7.47 -0.30 10.32
CA SER A 60 -7.89 -0.60 11.71
C SER A 60 -6.76 -1.22 12.53
N SER A 61 -5.85 -1.97 11.91
CA SER A 61 -4.66 -2.52 12.57
C SER A 61 -3.49 -1.52 12.67
N GLY A 62 -3.67 -0.28 12.24
CA GLY A 62 -2.68 0.80 12.33
C GLY A 62 -1.97 1.12 11.02
N GLY A 63 -1.48 2.37 10.95
CA GLY A 63 -0.76 2.94 9.83
C GLY A 63 -1.65 3.40 8.67
N LEU A 64 -1.06 4.25 7.81
CA LEU A 64 -1.63 4.71 6.56
C LEU A 64 -1.13 3.81 5.42
N ILE A 65 -2.07 3.33 4.61
CA ILE A 65 -1.78 2.53 3.41
C ILE A 65 -2.21 3.31 2.16
N LEU A 66 -1.43 3.20 1.09
CA LEU A 66 -1.81 3.74 -0.21
C LEU A 66 -2.83 2.85 -0.91
N VAL A 67 -3.85 3.47 -1.49
CA VAL A 67 -4.95 2.82 -2.19
C VAL A 67 -5.27 3.55 -3.48
N GLN A 68 -5.87 2.84 -4.43
CA GLN A 68 -6.38 3.45 -5.65
C GLN A 68 -7.89 3.68 -5.54
N PRO A 69 -8.38 4.93 -5.51
CA PRO A 69 -9.79 5.22 -5.68
C PRO A 69 -10.28 4.70 -7.03
N SER A 70 -11.44 4.04 -7.05
CA SER A 70 -11.95 3.38 -8.26
C SER A 70 -13.39 3.75 -8.60
N GLN A 71 -14.28 3.85 -7.61
CA GLN A 71 -15.71 4.09 -7.86
C GLN A 71 -16.33 4.96 -6.75
N LEU A 72 -17.36 5.73 -7.10
CA LEU A 72 -18.30 6.29 -6.13
C LEU A 72 -19.40 5.29 -5.83
N VAL A 73 -19.81 5.25 -4.57
CA VAL A 73 -20.89 4.42 -4.07
C VAL A 73 -21.83 5.32 -3.28
N PHE A 74 -23.04 5.53 -3.81
CA PHE A 74 -24.11 6.23 -3.11
C PHE A 74 -25.01 5.21 -2.45
N THR A 75 -25.21 5.38 -1.16
CA THR A 75 -26.00 4.48 -0.34
C THR A 75 -27.16 5.23 0.28
N THR A 76 -28.39 4.88 -0.06
CA THR A 76 -29.56 5.45 0.60
C THR A 76 -29.85 4.67 1.89
N LEU A 77 -29.78 5.36 3.03
CA LEU A 77 -30.11 4.83 4.35
C LEU A 77 -31.63 4.79 4.54
N SER A 78 -32.08 4.03 5.54
CA SER A 78 -33.50 3.83 5.88
C SER A 78 -34.27 5.13 6.18
N GLU A 79 -33.58 6.21 6.49
CA GLU A 79 -34.13 7.55 6.77
C GLU A 79 -34.16 8.47 5.54
N GLY A 80 -33.84 7.94 4.34
CA GLY A 80 -33.76 8.72 3.10
C GLY A 80 -32.46 9.52 2.93
N GLN A 81 -31.60 9.56 3.95
CA GLN A 81 -30.27 10.15 3.86
C GLN A 81 -29.39 9.36 2.88
N THR A 82 -28.75 10.05 1.95
CA THR A 82 -27.81 9.44 1.01
C THR A 82 -26.38 9.64 1.49
N GLU A 83 -25.66 8.55 1.71
CA GLU A 83 -24.25 8.55 2.09
C GLU A 83 -23.36 8.34 0.86
N LEU A 84 -22.40 9.24 0.67
CA LEU A 84 -21.35 9.13 -0.34
C LEU A 84 -20.16 8.35 0.22
N ARG A 85 -19.76 7.29 -0.48
CA ARG A 85 -18.58 6.47 -0.16
C ARG A 85 -17.74 6.23 -1.39
N ILE A 86 -16.49 5.85 -1.19
CA ILE A 86 -15.53 5.56 -2.27
C ILE A 86 -15.11 4.11 -2.17
N LYS A 87 -15.22 3.38 -3.28
CA LYS A 87 -14.58 2.09 -3.42
C LYS A 87 -13.11 2.30 -3.74
N VAL A 88 -12.25 1.77 -2.89
CA VAL A 88 -10.80 1.78 -3.05
C VAL A 88 -10.28 0.36 -3.29
N LEU A 89 -9.22 0.26 -4.08
CA LEU A 89 -8.55 -0.99 -4.43
C LEU A 89 -7.25 -1.13 -3.63
N PHE A 90 -6.99 -2.36 -3.16
CA PHE A 90 -5.75 -2.76 -2.51
C PHE A 90 -5.11 -3.85 -3.34
N ASN A 91 -3.78 -3.84 -3.41
CA ASN A 91 -3.05 -5.06 -3.73
C ASN A 91 -2.91 -5.88 -2.47
N GLU A 92 -3.11 -7.17 -2.60
CA GLU A 92 -2.85 -8.18 -1.60
C GLU A 92 -1.95 -9.26 -2.20
N LEU A 93 -1.39 -10.11 -1.33
CA LEU A 93 -0.66 -11.30 -1.75
C LEU A 93 -1.56 -12.52 -1.64
N GLU A 94 -1.34 -13.49 -2.51
CA GLU A 94 -2.09 -14.75 -2.50
C GLU A 94 -1.93 -15.48 -1.17
N ARG A 95 -3.08 -15.80 -0.57
CA ARG A 95 -3.19 -16.51 0.71
C ARG A 95 -3.87 -17.86 0.52
N ASN A 96 -3.49 -18.84 1.35
CA ASN A 96 -4.20 -20.11 1.44
C ASN A 96 -5.48 -20.00 2.29
N SER A 97 -6.21 -21.11 2.44
CA SER A 97 -7.43 -21.19 3.28
C SER A 97 -7.21 -20.93 4.77
N LYS A 98 -5.96 -20.96 5.23
CA LYS A 98 -5.54 -20.59 6.60
C LYS A 98 -5.07 -19.12 6.67
N HIS A 99 -5.33 -18.34 5.63
CA HIS A 99 -4.90 -16.93 5.50
C HIS A 99 -3.38 -16.70 5.53
N GLN A 100 -2.56 -17.72 5.29
CA GLN A 100 -1.11 -17.57 5.19
C GLN A 100 -0.70 -17.19 3.78
N ILE A 101 0.24 -16.26 3.63
CA ILE A 101 0.79 -15.87 2.32
C ILE A 101 1.62 -17.03 1.77
N ILE A 102 1.28 -17.48 0.57
CA ILE A 102 1.90 -18.65 -0.08
C ILE A 102 2.63 -18.31 -1.37
N SER A 103 2.40 -17.12 -1.94
CA SER A 103 3.08 -16.70 -3.16
C SER A 103 3.23 -15.17 -3.23
N LYS A 104 4.11 -14.72 -4.13
CA LYS A 104 4.30 -13.30 -4.49
C LYS A 104 3.26 -12.78 -5.49
N LYS A 105 2.28 -13.60 -5.87
CA LYS A 105 1.23 -13.22 -6.81
C LYS A 105 0.36 -12.14 -6.19
N ILE A 106 0.19 -11.05 -6.93
CA ILE A 106 -0.63 -9.92 -6.54
C ILE A 106 -2.09 -10.24 -6.85
N ILE A 107 -2.96 -10.03 -5.86
CA ILE A 107 -4.41 -10.16 -5.97
C ILE A 107 -5.03 -8.80 -5.66
N LEU A 108 -6.01 -8.38 -6.44
CA LEU A 108 -6.75 -7.16 -6.18
C LEU A 108 -7.90 -7.43 -5.21
N SER A 109 -7.95 -6.68 -4.12
CA SER A 109 -9.09 -6.62 -3.21
C SER A 109 -9.69 -5.22 -3.22
N SER A 110 -10.93 -5.09 -2.72
CA SER A 110 -11.60 -3.80 -2.69
C SER A 110 -12.38 -3.59 -1.40
N LYS A 111 -12.43 -2.35 -0.94
CA LYS A 111 -13.23 -1.92 0.22
C LYS A 111 -13.94 -0.62 -0.10
N THR A 112 -15.13 -0.44 0.45
CA THR A 112 -15.84 0.84 0.40
C THR A 112 -15.63 1.59 1.71
N VAL A 113 -15.10 2.81 1.61
CA VAL A 113 -14.78 3.67 2.76
C VAL A 113 -15.53 5.01 2.65
N PRO A 114 -15.88 5.65 3.77
CA PRO A 114 -16.36 7.03 3.77
C PRO A 114 -15.37 7.97 3.09
N VAL A 115 -15.86 9.03 2.47
CA VAL A 115 -15.00 10.06 1.85
C VAL A 115 -14.06 10.69 2.87
N THR A 116 -14.51 10.86 4.10
CA THR A 116 -13.73 11.44 5.21
C THR A 116 -12.56 10.56 5.66
N GLU A 117 -12.52 9.27 5.30
CA GLU A 117 -11.37 8.39 5.56
C GLU A 117 -10.28 8.50 4.49
N ILE A 118 -10.58 9.10 3.34
CA ILE A 118 -9.61 9.32 2.26
C ILE A 118 -8.77 10.54 2.59
N LYS A 119 -7.46 10.34 2.65
CA LYS A 119 -6.47 11.40 2.83
C LYS A 119 -5.63 11.57 1.58
N GLU A 120 -4.89 12.68 1.53
CA GLU A 120 -3.82 12.84 0.56
C GLU A 120 -2.83 11.67 0.64
N GLY A 121 -2.34 11.22 -0.52
CA GLY A 121 -1.28 10.22 -0.57
C GLY A 121 0.02 10.77 0.00
N PHE A 122 0.90 9.88 0.44
CA PHE A 122 2.25 10.22 0.87
C PHE A 122 3.28 9.69 -0.12
N THR A 123 4.44 10.35 -0.19
CA THR A 123 5.57 9.91 -1.02
C THR A 123 6.61 9.16 -0.20
N TYR A 124 7.43 8.36 -0.87
CA TYR A 124 8.48 7.56 -0.25
C TYR A 124 9.86 8.23 -0.36
N ASP A 125 9.92 9.53 -0.64
CA ASP A 125 11.18 10.23 -0.99
C ASP A 125 12.18 10.29 0.20
N ASN A 126 11.67 10.18 1.43
CA ASN A 126 12.44 10.25 2.67
C ASN A 126 12.36 8.94 3.47
N ILE A 127 12.59 7.80 2.82
CA ILE A 127 12.49 6.44 3.40
C ILE A 127 13.15 6.33 4.78
N ARG A 128 14.34 6.93 4.95
CA ARG A 128 15.15 6.88 6.18
C ARG A 128 14.49 7.52 7.41
N PHE A 129 13.49 8.37 7.20
CA PHE A 129 12.81 9.10 8.27
C PHE A 129 11.36 8.63 8.48
N GLN A 130 10.96 7.56 7.78
CA GLN A 130 9.62 7.01 7.87
C GLN A 130 9.61 5.69 8.62
N ASN A 131 8.66 5.52 9.53
CA ASN A 131 8.43 4.25 10.20
C ASN A 131 7.49 3.40 9.34
N PHE A 132 7.99 2.28 8.83
CA PHE A 132 7.17 1.37 8.04
C PHE A 132 6.75 0.13 8.84
N VAL A 133 5.51 -0.30 8.62
CA VAL A 133 5.00 -1.57 9.13
C VAL A 133 4.32 -2.38 8.04
N LEU A 134 4.28 -3.69 8.25
CA LEU A 134 3.55 -4.65 7.43
C LEU A 134 2.57 -5.45 8.29
N ASP A 135 1.49 -5.92 7.69
CA ASP A 135 0.52 -6.78 8.37
C ASP A 135 0.38 -8.09 7.61
N MET A 136 0.97 -9.13 8.17
CA MET A 136 0.98 -10.46 7.58
C MET A 136 -0.18 -11.35 8.08
N GLY A 137 -1.12 -10.80 8.85
CA GLY A 137 -2.21 -11.55 9.48
C GLY A 137 -1.92 -11.96 10.94
N LEU A 138 -0.72 -11.65 11.44
CA LEU A 138 -0.33 -11.84 12.84
C LEU A 138 -0.25 -10.51 13.61
N GLY A 139 -0.74 -9.42 13.03
CA GLY A 139 -0.58 -8.05 13.53
C GLY A 139 0.49 -7.27 12.77
N ILE A 140 0.69 -6.01 13.16
CA ILE A 140 1.67 -5.12 12.53
C ILE A 140 3.10 -5.48 12.93
N ILE A 141 3.98 -5.49 11.93
CA ILE A 141 5.37 -5.92 12.00
C ILE A 141 6.23 -4.74 11.55
N PRO A 142 7.05 -4.16 12.45
CA PRO A 142 7.99 -3.10 12.09
C PRO A 142 9.06 -3.58 11.13
N VAL A 143 9.27 -2.82 10.06
CA VAL A 143 10.26 -3.13 9.02
C VAL A 143 11.11 -1.91 8.71
N HIS A 144 12.33 -2.16 8.27
CA HIS A 144 13.22 -1.15 7.74
C HIS A 144 13.35 -1.34 6.23
N VAL A 145 12.84 -0.37 5.46
CA VAL A 145 12.91 -0.41 4.00
C VAL A 145 14.29 0.06 3.56
N LEU A 146 14.95 -0.79 2.77
CA LEU A 146 16.30 -0.54 2.25
C LEU A 146 16.25 0.17 0.90
N SER A 147 15.38 -0.27 0.01
CA SER A 147 15.24 0.29 -1.34
C SER A 147 13.90 -0.06 -1.96
N PHE A 148 13.58 0.63 -3.04
CA PHE A 148 12.50 0.27 -3.96
C PHE A 148 13.07 -0.06 -5.34
N TYR A 149 12.41 -0.96 -6.06
CA TYR A 149 12.72 -1.21 -7.47
C TYR A 149 11.43 -1.46 -8.26
N LEU A 150 11.43 -1.10 -9.55
CA LEU A 150 10.36 -1.41 -10.48
C LEU A 150 10.63 -2.77 -11.14
N ASP A 151 9.67 -3.67 -11.14
CA ASP A 151 9.79 -4.93 -11.87
C ASP A 151 9.38 -4.79 -13.35
N SER A 152 9.56 -5.87 -14.11
CA SER A 152 9.22 -5.92 -15.54
C SER A 152 7.72 -5.80 -15.84
N HIS A 153 6.85 -5.92 -14.83
CA HIS A 153 5.41 -5.78 -14.96
C HIS A 153 4.92 -4.39 -14.52
N GLY A 154 5.84 -3.48 -14.17
CA GLY A 154 5.52 -2.14 -13.71
C GLY A 154 5.08 -2.06 -12.24
N TYR A 155 5.31 -3.11 -11.44
CA TYR A 155 5.08 -3.05 -10.00
C TYR A 155 6.30 -2.55 -9.26
N THR A 156 6.11 -1.56 -8.39
CA THR A 156 7.15 -1.14 -7.46
C THR A 156 7.17 -2.06 -6.26
N TRP A 157 8.32 -2.69 -6.03
CA TRP A 157 8.60 -3.56 -4.91
C TRP A 157 9.48 -2.85 -3.90
N ALA A 158 9.19 -3.06 -2.62
CA ALA A 158 10.00 -2.62 -1.50
C ALA A 158 10.88 -3.78 -1.03
N ILE A 159 12.18 -3.54 -0.92
CA ILE A 159 13.12 -4.46 -0.28
C ILE A 159 13.34 -4.00 1.15
N PHE A 160 13.21 -4.91 2.11
CA PHE A 160 13.25 -4.56 3.52
C PHE A 160 13.85 -5.68 4.38
N VAL A 161 14.20 -5.31 5.61
CA VAL A 161 14.55 -6.23 6.70
C VAL A 161 13.60 -6.01 7.87
N ARG A 162 13.45 -7.01 8.75
CA ARG A 162 12.68 -6.77 9.97
C ARG A 162 13.45 -5.84 10.90
N HIS A 163 12.73 -4.95 11.57
CA HIS A 163 13.35 -4.00 12.48
C HIS A 163 14.02 -4.71 13.67
N ASP A 164 13.47 -5.82 14.18
CA ASP A 164 14.07 -6.55 15.31
C ASP A 164 15.38 -7.26 14.93
N GLU A 165 15.48 -7.77 13.69
CA GLU A 165 16.71 -8.38 13.16
C GLU A 165 17.80 -7.31 12.99
N LEU A 166 17.41 -6.13 12.51
CA LEU A 166 18.28 -4.98 12.37
C LEU A 166 18.80 -4.47 13.73
N GLU A 167 17.92 -4.29 14.72
CA GLU A 167 18.31 -3.91 16.09
C GLU A 167 19.30 -4.91 16.69
N LYS A 168 19.05 -6.22 16.55
CA LYS A 168 19.94 -7.27 17.05
C LYS A 168 21.32 -7.19 16.39
N ALA A 169 21.37 -6.94 15.08
CA ALA A 169 22.62 -6.84 14.34
C ALA A 169 23.48 -5.62 14.75
N LEU A 170 22.84 -4.52 15.16
CA LEU A 170 23.53 -3.31 15.60
C LEU A 170 24.07 -3.41 17.03
N VAL A 171 23.39 -4.16 17.90
CA VAL A 171 23.73 -4.24 19.33
C VAL A 171 24.68 -5.39 19.64
N ARG A 172 24.66 -6.47 18.85
CA ARG A 172 25.44 -7.69 19.16
C ARG A 172 26.92 -7.54 18.86
N SER A 173 27.72 -8.14 19.74
CA SER A 173 29.17 -8.33 19.59
C SER A 173 29.55 -9.55 18.74
N GLU A 174 28.57 -10.21 18.11
CA GLU A 174 28.77 -11.38 17.25
C GLU A 174 28.10 -11.19 15.88
N ALA A 175 28.66 -11.86 14.86
CA ALA A 175 28.12 -11.82 13.52
C ALA A 175 26.66 -12.32 13.51
N SER A 176 25.78 -11.52 12.94
CA SER A 176 24.34 -11.81 12.89
C SER A 176 23.91 -12.11 11.46
N LYS A 177 22.87 -12.94 11.30
CA LYS A 177 22.27 -13.23 10.00
C LYS A 177 20.97 -12.44 9.87
N LEU A 178 20.86 -11.65 8.81
CA LEU A 178 19.66 -10.89 8.49
C LEU A 178 19.01 -11.48 7.25
N SER A 179 17.70 -11.73 7.36
CA SER A 179 16.90 -12.13 6.22
C SER A 179 16.42 -10.88 5.50
N ILE A 180 16.52 -10.90 4.17
CA ILE A 180 16.04 -9.82 3.31
C ILE A 180 14.76 -10.30 2.66
N TYR A 181 13.77 -9.41 2.57
CA TYR A 181 12.44 -9.70 2.05
C TYR A 181 12.03 -8.65 1.03
N GLU A 182 11.07 -8.99 0.17
CA GLU A 182 10.38 -8.04 -0.70
C GLU A 182 8.86 -8.15 -0.60
N VAL A 183 8.20 -7.02 -0.84
CA VAL A 183 6.75 -6.90 -0.88
C VAL A 183 6.35 -5.78 -1.84
N PRO A 184 5.19 -5.84 -2.51
CA PRO A 184 4.66 -4.69 -3.23
C PRO A 184 4.62 -3.43 -2.35
N GLN A 185 5.05 -2.28 -2.88
CA GLN A 185 5.13 -1.01 -2.16
C GLN A 185 3.81 -0.66 -1.46
N ASN A 186 2.67 -0.92 -2.11
CA ASN A 186 1.36 -0.57 -1.58
C ASN A 186 0.83 -1.53 -0.49
N LEU A 187 1.61 -2.52 -0.08
CA LEU A 187 1.37 -3.26 1.16
C LEU A 187 2.10 -2.66 2.36
N LEU A 188 3.10 -1.81 2.14
CA LEU A 188 3.72 -1.04 3.21
C LEU A 188 2.73 -0.04 3.77
N ARG A 189 2.77 0.10 5.08
CA ARG A 189 2.04 1.14 5.79
C ARG A 189 3.03 2.11 6.41
N SER A 190 2.78 3.39 6.20
CA SER A 190 3.53 4.44 6.87
C SER A 190 2.89 4.73 8.22
N ILE A 191 3.72 4.79 9.25
CA ILE A 191 3.33 5.28 10.57
C ILE A 191 3.91 6.67 10.72
N GLU A 192 3.04 7.64 10.97
CA GLU A 192 3.45 9.00 11.24
C GLU A 192 4.38 9.01 12.47
N PRO A 193 5.61 9.57 12.36
CA PRO A 193 6.64 9.46 13.41
C PRO A 193 6.31 10.26 14.67
N PHE A 194 5.33 11.17 14.59
CA PHE A 194 4.88 11.97 15.71
C PHE A 194 3.46 11.56 16.10
N SER A 195 3.10 11.69 17.38
CA SER A 195 1.78 11.37 17.97
C SER A 195 1.54 9.88 18.30
N GLN A 196 0.32 9.37 18.07
CA GLN A 196 -0.11 8.00 18.34
C GLN A 196 0.73 6.97 17.56
N GLY A 197 1.27 7.35 16.40
CA GLY A 197 2.08 6.46 15.56
C GLY A 197 3.32 5.92 16.25
N GLU A 198 4.04 6.72 17.04
CA GLU A 198 5.19 6.24 17.81
C GLU A 198 4.78 5.16 18.83
N LYS A 199 3.63 5.35 19.51
CA LYS A 199 3.11 4.34 20.45
C LYS A 199 2.75 3.05 19.73
N ASP A 200 2.11 3.16 18.56
CA ASP A 200 1.73 1.99 17.74
C ASP A 200 2.97 1.23 17.26
N PHE A 201 4.03 1.96 16.88
CA PHE A 201 5.29 1.37 16.46
C PHE A 201 6.01 0.65 17.60
N GLN A 202 6.05 1.26 18.80
CA GLN A 202 6.64 0.62 19.98
C GLN A 202 5.82 -0.60 20.46
N TRP A 203 4.48 -0.52 20.38
CA TRP A 203 3.61 -1.66 20.64
C TRP A 203 3.89 -2.80 19.66
N ALA A 204 4.03 -2.48 18.36
CA ALA A 204 4.34 -3.45 17.32
C ALA A 204 5.69 -4.15 17.56
N LYS A 205 6.73 -3.41 18.00
CA LYS A 205 8.02 -4.00 18.41
C LYS A 205 7.85 -5.00 19.55
N SER A 206 7.08 -4.65 20.58
CA SER A 206 6.79 -5.53 21.72
C SER A 206 6.01 -6.78 21.29
N HIS A 207 5.02 -6.61 20.42
CA HIS A 207 4.23 -7.70 19.88
C HIS A 207 5.07 -8.69 19.06
N VAL A 208 5.92 -8.18 18.16
CA VAL A 208 6.85 -9.00 17.38
C VAL A 208 7.77 -9.81 18.28
N ARG A 209 8.31 -9.23 19.37
CA ARG A 209 9.14 -10.00 20.33
C ARG A 209 8.39 -11.20 20.91
N LYS A 210 7.13 -11.02 21.32
CA LYS A 210 6.29 -12.11 21.83
C LYS A 210 5.99 -13.19 20.79
N LEU A 211 5.79 -12.81 19.53
CA LEU A 211 5.60 -13.77 18.44
C LEU A 211 6.86 -14.63 18.23
N ILE A 212 8.05 -14.00 18.26
CA ILE A 212 9.34 -14.72 18.15
C ILE A 212 9.53 -15.69 19.32
N GLU A 213 9.25 -15.26 20.56
CA GLU A 213 9.36 -16.11 21.76
C GLU A 213 8.46 -17.35 21.69
N ARG A 214 7.35 -17.28 20.95
CA ARG A 214 6.43 -18.39 20.70
C ARG A 214 6.85 -19.29 19.53
N GLY A 215 7.90 -18.92 18.80
CA GLY A 215 8.36 -19.63 17.61
C GLY A 215 7.52 -19.38 16.36
N GLU A 216 6.74 -18.30 16.33
CA GLU A 216 5.89 -17.98 15.17
C GLU A 216 6.70 -17.48 13.98
N THR A 217 6.32 -17.92 12.77
CA THR A 217 6.87 -17.38 11.53
C THR A 217 6.17 -16.06 11.19
N ILE A 218 6.85 -14.95 11.47
CA ILE A 218 6.28 -13.60 11.36
C ILE A 218 6.17 -13.13 9.90
N ILE A 219 7.21 -13.39 9.10
CA ILE A 219 7.24 -13.09 7.67
C ILE A 219 7.48 -14.40 6.92
N PRO A 220 6.57 -14.80 6.02
CA PRO A 220 6.69 -16.04 5.27
C PRO A 220 7.95 -16.08 4.39
N GLU A 221 8.61 -17.24 4.34
CA GLU A 221 9.87 -17.44 3.59
C GLU A 221 9.72 -17.20 2.09
N VAL A 222 8.52 -17.37 1.53
CA VAL A 222 8.23 -17.08 0.12
C VAL A 222 8.51 -15.62 -0.25
N LEU A 223 8.51 -14.71 0.73
CA LEU A 223 8.85 -13.30 0.56
C LEU A 223 10.35 -13.02 0.66
N SER A 224 11.16 -13.98 1.12
CA SER A 224 12.60 -13.80 1.27
C SER A 224 13.32 -13.70 -0.08
N ILE A 225 14.41 -12.93 -0.11
CA ILE A 225 15.26 -12.74 -1.27
C ILE A 225 16.62 -13.39 -1.01
N GLY A 226 16.84 -14.52 -1.67
CA GLY A 226 18.10 -15.26 -1.59
C GLY A 226 18.41 -15.77 -0.18
N ARG A 227 19.70 -16.02 0.09
CA ARG A 227 20.15 -16.49 1.40
C ARG A 227 20.30 -15.32 2.39
N PRO A 228 20.09 -15.56 3.71
CA PRO A 228 20.38 -14.57 4.75
C PRO A 228 21.79 -13.99 4.61
N VAL A 229 21.92 -12.69 4.86
CA VAL A 229 23.20 -11.96 4.78
C VAL A 229 23.88 -12.00 6.14
N GLU A 230 25.15 -12.40 6.15
CA GLU A 230 25.99 -12.28 7.33
C GLU A 230 26.45 -10.84 7.50
N VAL A 231 26.22 -10.32 8.70
CA VAL A 231 26.52 -8.95 9.09
C VAL A 231 27.69 -8.94 10.06
N PRO A 232 28.82 -8.29 9.68
CA PRO A 232 29.95 -8.08 10.57
C PRO A 232 29.58 -7.23 11.80
N THR A 233 30.31 -7.42 12.89
CA THR A 233 30.15 -6.66 14.12
C THR A 233 30.74 -5.26 14.01
N GLY A 234 30.22 -4.31 14.80
CA GLY A 234 30.80 -2.96 14.92
C GLY A 234 30.52 -2.03 13.74
N LEU A 235 29.58 -2.39 12.86
CA LEU A 235 29.13 -1.50 11.79
C LEU A 235 28.22 -0.41 12.34
N SER A 236 28.43 0.83 11.87
CA SER A 236 27.42 1.88 12.04
C SER A 236 26.15 1.53 11.27
N PHE A 237 25.02 2.15 11.63
CA PHE A 237 23.76 1.97 10.92
C PHE A 237 23.91 2.21 9.40
N THR A 238 24.54 3.32 9.02
CA THR A 238 24.77 3.68 7.62
C THR A 238 25.67 2.66 6.90
N SER A 239 26.70 2.16 7.58
CA SER A 239 27.59 1.12 7.03
C SER A 239 26.85 -0.20 6.82
N LEU A 240 25.95 -0.54 7.74
CA LEU A 240 25.10 -1.73 7.64
C LEU A 240 24.12 -1.62 6.47
N GLU A 241 23.45 -0.48 6.30
CA GLU A 241 22.58 -0.24 5.14
C GLU A 241 23.35 -0.43 3.83
N HIS A 242 24.54 0.19 3.70
CA HIS A 242 25.38 0.04 2.51
C HIS A 242 25.79 -1.41 2.26
N HIS A 243 26.16 -2.15 3.31
CA HIS A 243 26.51 -3.57 3.20
C HIS A 243 25.32 -4.38 2.69
N LEU A 244 24.13 -4.19 3.27
CA LEU A 244 22.91 -4.87 2.85
C LEU A 244 22.53 -4.56 1.40
N LEU A 245 22.58 -3.29 1.00
CA LEU A 245 22.32 -2.87 -0.38
C LEU A 245 23.31 -3.51 -1.36
N SER A 246 24.61 -3.54 -1.06
CA SER A 246 25.60 -4.20 -1.92
C SER A 246 25.36 -5.70 -2.08
N CYS A 247 24.79 -6.35 -1.06
CA CYS A 247 24.41 -7.75 -1.11
C CYS A 247 23.14 -7.99 -1.93
N ILE A 248 22.23 -7.00 -1.95
CA ILE A 248 21.01 -7.01 -2.75
C ILE A 248 21.32 -6.81 -4.22
N GLU A 249 22.14 -5.82 -4.57
CA GLU A 249 22.52 -5.52 -5.96
C GLU A 249 23.11 -6.77 -6.65
N LYS A 250 23.98 -7.51 -5.96
CA LYS A 250 24.55 -8.77 -6.45
C LYS A 250 23.52 -9.89 -6.69
N LYS A 251 22.35 -9.82 -6.06
CA LYS A 251 21.32 -10.88 -6.06
C LYS A 251 20.07 -10.53 -6.90
N VAL A 252 19.69 -9.25 -6.92
CA VAL A 252 18.48 -8.74 -7.57
C VAL A 252 18.81 -8.10 -8.94
N LEU A 253 20.04 -7.62 -9.15
CA LEU A 253 20.51 -6.97 -10.39
C LEU A 253 21.41 -7.86 -11.27
N ALA A 254 21.18 -9.18 -11.32
CA ALA A 254 21.48 -9.88 -12.57
C ALA A 254 20.48 -9.32 -13.59
N PRO A 255 20.93 -8.76 -14.73
CA PRO A 255 20.27 -7.64 -15.39
C PRO A 255 18.82 -7.98 -15.77
N LYS A 256 17.89 -7.51 -14.94
CA LYS A 256 16.60 -7.01 -15.37
C LYS A 256 16.74 -5.50 -15.28
N GLU A 257 16.62 -4.85 -16.42
CA GLU A 257 16.91 -3.43 -16.67
C GLU A 257 16.52 -2.56 -15.47
N ALA A 258 17.53 -2.07 -14.74
CA ALA A 258 17.33 -1.16 -13.62
C ALA A 258 17.10 0.24 -14.19
N TYR A 259 15.84 0.65 -14.27
CA TYR A 259 15.49 2.04 -14.53
C TYR A 259 15.61 2.82 -13.22
N TYR A 260 16.50 3.81 -13.19
CA TYR A 260 16.43 4.90 -12.24
C TYR A 260 15.19 5.73 -12.57
N ILE A 261 14.26 5.86 -11.62
CA ILE A 261 13.17 6.83 -11.72
C ILE A 261 13.58 8.05 -10.90
N SER A 262 14.02 9.10 -11.59
CA SER A 262 13.60 10.45 -11.21
C SER A 262 12.10 10.50 -11.38
N GLY A 263 11.36 11.01 -10.39
CA GLY A 263 9.89 11.09 -10.44
C GLY A 263 9.38 11.64 -11.77
N PRO A 264 8.16 11.29 -12.20
CA PRO A 264 7.65 11.74 -13.48
C PRO A 264 7.49 13.27 -13.50
N GLU A 265 8.45 13.96 -14.11
CA GLU A 265 8.23 15.21 -14.86
C GLU A 265 7.63 14.85 -16.23
N THR A 266 6.42 14.30 -16.28
CA THR A 266 5.65 14.27 -17.54
C THR A 266 4.16 14.43 -17.27
N ASN A 267 3.68 15.63 -17.60
CA ASN A 267 2.29 16.05 -17.71
C ASN A 267 1.60 15.36 -18.91
N GLU A 268 1.19 14.09 -18.81
CA GLU A 268 0.12 13.57 -19.68
C GLU A 268 -0.80 12.60 -18.93
N PRO A 269 -2.09 12.95 -18.71
CA PRO A 269 -3.06 12.10 -18.04
C PRO A 269 -3.75 11.21 -19.07
N THR A 270 -3.09 10.14 -19.52
CA THR A 270 -3.82 9.07 -20.22
C THR A 270 -4.46 8.16 -19.17
N SER A 271 -5.65 8.57 -18.73
CA SER A 271 -6.57 7.71 -17.99
C SER A 271 -7.14 6.65 -18.95
N THR A 272 -6.40 5.56 -19.11
CA THR A 272 -6.89 4.37 -19.80
C THR A 272 -7.94 3.71 -18.90
N LEU A 273 -9.19 3.83 -19.32
CA LEU A 273 -10.29 2.98 -18.82
C LEU A 273 -9.91 1.53 -19.14
N VAL A 274 -9.50 0.76 -18.12
CA VAL A 274 -9.47 -0.69 -18.23
C VAL A 274 -10.90 -1.17 -18.08
N LEU A 275 -11.49 -1.63 -19.18
CA LEU A 275 -12.71 -2.42 -19.17
C LEU A 275 -12.49 -3.64 -18.26
N LEU A 276 -13.28 -3.75 -17.20
CA LEU A 276 -13.47 -5.03 -16.52
C LEU A 276 -14.22 -5.92 -17.50
N ASP A 277 -13.48 -6.83 -18.13
CA ASP A 277 -14.04 -7.89 -18.97
C ASP A 277 -14.80 -8.85 -18.05
N GLU A 278 -16.10 -8.60 -17.85
CA GLU A 278 -17.04 -9.51 -17.17
C GLU A 278 -17.47 -10.64 -18.11
N ASN A 279 -16.51 -11.36 -18.71
CA ASN A 279 -16.73 -12.64 -19.38
C ASN A 279 -15.40 -13.39 -19.60
N ARG A 280 -15.03 -14.25 -18.65
CA ARG A 280 -14.31 -15.50 -18.96
C ARG A 280 -14.84 -16.63 -18.09
N GLU A 281 -15.35 -17.64 -18.79
CA GLU A 281 -15.70 -18.98 -18.32
C GLU A 281 -14.56 -19.65 -17.52
#